data_AF-A0A0M9YUJ0-F1
#
_entry.id   AF-A0A0M9YUJ0-F1
#
_cell.length_a   1.000
_cell.length_b   1.000
_cell.length_c   1.000
_cell.angle_alpha   90.00
_cell.angle_beta   90.00
_cell.angle_gamma   90.00
#
_symmetry.space_group_name_H-M   'P 1'
#
loop_
_entity.id
_entity.type
_entity.pdbx_description
1 polymer ?
#
loop_
_entity_poly.entity_id
_entity_poly.type
_entity_poly.pdbx_seq_one_letter_code
_entity_poly.pdbx_strand_id
1 'polypeptide(L)'
;NTKLVNYSAKSAFNEALADLTKMKAAGIAKKGSPGHRAEATTLDMSGERPRAGVTDCLDLSTWQTVNIATGEVRPYPSEQPLRYITTAEVELWAGQWLVVKLTPDGDRKC
;
A
#
# COMPACT_ATOMS: atom_id res chain seq x y z
N ASN A 1 3.41 6.48 15.58
CA ASN A 1 4.03 5.15 15.43
C ASN A 1 3.21 4.37 14.41
N THR A 2 3.81 3.85 13.34
CA THR A 2 3.07 3.07 12.34
C THR A 2 2.98 1.61 12.78
N LYS A 3 1.97 0.87 12.31
CA LYS A 3 1.82 -0.58 12.58
C LYS A 3 2.33 -1.44 11.42
N LEU A 4 3.19 -0.89 10.54
CA LEU A 4 3.63 -1.57 9.31
C LEU A 4 4.24 -2.95 9.59
N VAL A 5 5.07 -3.06 10.63
CA VAL A 5 5.71 -4.32 11.03
C VAL A 5 4.71 -5.44 11.37
N ASN A 6 3.47 -5.09 11.69
CA ASN A 6 2.42 -6.08 11.97
C ASN A 6 1.76 -6.61 10.70
N TYR A 7 1.92 -5.96 9.54
CA TYR A 7 1.15 -6.27 8.32
C TYR A 7 2.02 -6.41 7.07
N SER A 8 3.30 -6.06 7.13
CA SER A 8 4.23 -6.22 6.02
C SER A 8 5.57 -6.79 6.45
N ALA A 9 6.23 -7.44 5.51
CA ALA A 9 7.57 -7.97 5.63
C ALA A 9 8.33 -7.79 4.30
N LYS A 10 9.62 -8.17 4.28
CA LYS A 10 10.48 -8.14 3.09
C LYS A 10 10.43 -6.79 2.36
N SER A 11 10.29 -6.81 1.03
CA SER A 11 10.38 -5.60 0.21
C SER A 11 9.24 -4.64 0.50
N ALA A 12 8.01 -5.14 0.69
CA ALA A 12 6.87 -4.29 1.03
C ALA A 12 7.09 -3.49 2.32
N PHE A 13 7.70 -4.08 3.35
CA PHE A 13 8.04 -3.35 4.58
C PHE A 13 9.10 -2.27 4.34
N ASN A 14 10.19 -2.64 3.65
CA ASN A 14 11.31 -1.73 3.40
C ASN A 14 10.90 -0.55 2.49
N GLU A 15 10.11 -0.80 1.46
CA GLU A 15 9.59 0.22 0.53
C GLU A 15 8.65 1.18 1.25
N ALA A 16 7.72 0.66 2.07
CA ALA A 16 6.83 1.50 2.87
C ALA A 16 7.60 2.40 3.86
N LEU A 17 8.67 1.88 4.48
CA LEU A 17 9.52 2.67 5.36
C LEU A 17 10.30 3.75 4.58
N ALA A 18 10.79 3.42 3.38
CA ALA A 18 11.46 4.37 2.51
C ALA A 18 10.51 5.51 2.11
N ASP A 19 9.26 5.20 1.77
CA ASP A 19 8.26 6.22 1.41
C ASP A 19 7.89 7.10 2.59
N LEU A 20 7.72 6.54 3.79
CA LEU A 20 7.54 7.34 5.01
C LEU A 20 8.74 8.27 5.28
N THR A 21 9.95 7.80 4.99
CA THR A 21 11.17 8.62 5.13
C THR A 21 11.18 9.77 4.14
N LYS A 22 10.84 9.52 2.87
CA LYS A 22 10.70 10.58 1.84
C LYS A 22 9.61 11.58 2.21
N MET A 23 8.46 11.11 2.68
CA MET A 23 7.35 11.96 3.13
C MET A 23 7.76 12.86 4.29
N LYS A 24 8.45 12.30 5.29
CA LYS A 24 8.99 13.06 6.43
C LYS A 24 9.97 14.13 5.96
N ALA A 25 10.90 13.78 5.07
CA ALA A 25 11.86 14.73 4.52
C ALA A 25 11.19 15.85 3.72
N ALA A 26 10.10 15.53 3.01
CA ALA A 26 9.31 16.50 2.25
C ALA A 26 8.29 17.29 3.11
N GLY A 27 8.21 17.06 4.42
CA GLY A 27 7.28 17.75 5.31
C GLY A 27 5.81 17.47 5.02
N ILE A 28 5.50 16.30 4.44
CA ILE A 28 4.14 15.90 4.07
C ILE A 28 3.68 14.66 4.81
N ALA A 29 2.38 14.54 4.99
CA ALA A 29 1.73 13.37 5.56
C ALA A 29 0.55 12.91 4.70
N LYS A 30 0.11 11.69 4.94
CA LYS A 30 -1.16 11.18 4.42
C LYS A 30 -2.25 11.34 5.47
N LYS A 31 -3.44 11.79 5.07
CA LYS A 31 -4.62 11.96 5.94
C LYS A 31 -5.82 11.22 5.34
N GLY A 32 -6.61 10.60 6.19
CA GLY A 32 -7.69 9.70 5.78
C GLY A 32 -7.17 8.29 5.51
N SER A 33 -7.93 7.53 4.71
CA SER A 33 -7.60 6.17 4.30
C SER A 33 -7.94 5.99 2.82
N PRO A 34 -7.16 5.21 2.06
CA PRO A 34 -7.58 4.84 0.72
C PRO A 34 -8.82 3.93 0.77
N GLY A 35 -9.59 3.94 -0.31
CA GLY A 35 -10.59 2.92 -0.58
C GLY A 35 -9.93 1.67 -1.16
N HIS A 36 -10.55 0.52 -0.92
CA HIS A 36 -10.07 -0.78 -1.37
C HIS A 36 -11.24 -1.59 -1.94
N ARG A 37 -10.97 -2.39 -2.98
CA ARG A 37 -11.81 -3.51 -3.44
C ARG A 37 -10.87 -4.66 -3.77
N ALA A 38 -10.45 -5.34 -2.70
CA ALA A 38 -9.45 -6.41 -2.77
C ALA A 38 -10.10 -7.78 -2.98
N GLU A 39 -9.42 -8.62 -3.77
CA GLU A 39 -9.80 -10.00 -4.06
C GLU A 39 -8.55 -10.88 -4.05
N ALA A 40 -8.65 -12.07 -3.46
CA ALA A 40 -7.61 -13.08 -3.55
C ALA A 40 -7.64 -13.76 -4.92
N THR A 41 -6.51 -13.77 -5.63
CA THR A 41 -6.42 -14.32 -6.99
C THR A 41 -5.73 -15.67 -7.05
N THR A 42 -4.86 -15.97 -6.08
CA THR A 42 -4.21 -17.28 -5.96
C THR A 42 -4.08 -17.65 -4.49
N LEU A 43 -4.05 -18.96 -4.22
CA LEU A 43 -3.77 -19.50 -2.90
C LEU A 43 -2.94 -20.79 -3.05
N ASP A 44 -1.78 -20.80 -2.43
CA ASP A 44 -0.91 -21.96 -2.31
C ASP A 44 -0.63 -22.22 -0.83
N MET A 45 -1.17 -23.33 -0.34
CA MET A 45 -0.99 -23.79 1.04
C MET A 45 0.19 -24.74 1.22
N SER A 46 0.93 -25.02 0.14
CA SER A 46 2.10 -25.88 0.19
C SER A 46 3.35 -25.12 0.69
N GLY A 47 4.28 -25.87 1.28
CA GLY A 47 5.56 -25.33 1.76
C GLY A 47 5.54 -24.76 3.19
N GLU A 48 6.70 -24.27 3.63
CA GLU A 48 6.90 -23.76 4.99
C GLU A 48 6.12 -22.46 5.26
N ARG A 49 5.90 -21.66 4.20
CA ARG A 49 5.15 -20.40 4.26
C ARG A 49 4.11 -20.39 3.14
N PRO A 50 2.84 -20.75 3.44
CA PRO A 50 1.74 -20.56 2.51
C PRO A 50 1.74 -19.16 1.89
N ARG A 51 1.37 -19.07 0.62
CA ARG A 51 1.40 -17.83 -0.17
C ARG A 51 0.08 -17.60 -0.88
N ALA A 52 -0.32 -16.35 -1.02
CA ALA A 52 -1.46 -15.96 -1.85
C ALA A 52 -1.14 -14.70 -2.67
N GLY A 53 -1.82 -14.58 -3.80
CA GLY A 53 -1.89 -13.35 -4.60
C GLY A 53 -3.16 -12.60 -4.23
N VAL A 54 -3.06 -11.28 -4.11
CA VAL A 54 -4.21 -10.39 -3.89
C VAL A 54 -4.15 -9.29 -4.93
N THR A 55 -5.28 -8.98 -5.54
CA THR A 55 -5.45 -7.82 -6.40
C THR A 55 -6.39 -6.84 -5.73
N ASP A 56 -6.09 -5.56 -5.78
CA ASP A 56 -6.90 -4.52 -5.15
C ASP A 56 -7.08 -3.32 -6.07
N CYS A 57 -8.32 -2.85 -6.20
CA CYS A 57 -8.57 -1.53 -6.75
C CYS A 57 -8.35 -0.48 -5.67
N LEU A 58 -7.18 0.15 -5.70
CA LEU A 58 -6.80 1.19 -4.74
C LEU A 58 -7.44 2.51 -5.15
N ASP A 59 -8.23 3.10 -4.27
CA ASP A 59 -8.91 4.39 -4.48
C ASP A 59 -8.29 5.48 -3.59
N LEU A 60 -7.65 6.45 -4.23
CA LEU A 60 -6.96 7.57 -3.58
C LEU A 60 -7.87 8.78 -3.31
N SER A 61 -9.13 8.76 -3.74
CA SER A 61 -10.03 9.92 -3.73
C SER A 61 -10.21 10.56 -2.35
N THR A 62 -10.18 9.77 -1.29
CA THR A 62 -10.31 10.21 0.12
C THR A 62 -8.98 10.20 0.88
N TRP A 63 -7.89 9.77 0.24
CA TRP A 63 -6.57 9.67 0.87
C TRP A 63 -5.70 10.85 0.46
N GLN A 64 -5.69 11.89 1.27
CA GLN A 64 -5.07 13.16 0.91
C GLN A 64 -3.59 13.21 1.32
N THR A 65 -2.77 13.85 0.49
CA THR A 65 -1.44 14.31 0.91
C THR A 65 -1.60 15.72 1.49
N VAL A 66 -1.03 15.99 2.66
CA VAL A 66 -1.12 17.29 3.33
C VAL A 66 0.26 17.78 3.74
N ASN A 67 0.46 19.10 3.72
CA ASN A 67 1.62 19.72 4.37
C ASN A 67 1.44 19.63 5.89
N ILE A 68 2.46 19.16 6.61
CA ILE A 68 2.37 18.94 8.06
C ILE A 68 2.28 20.27 8.83
N ALA A 69 2.97 21.32 8.36
CA ALA A 69 3.05 22.61 9.05
C ALA A 69 1.79 23.45 8.85
N THR A 70 1.23 23.47 7.63
CA THR A 70 0.08 24.32 7.29
C THR A 70 -1.26 23.56 7.31
N GLY A 71 -1.24 22.24 7.20
CA GLY A 71 -2.44 21.42 7.04
C GLY A 71 -3.07 21.48 5.64
N GLU A 72 -2.49 22.24 4.72
CA GLU A 72 -3.00 22.40 3.37
C GLU A 72 -2.87 21.11 2.55
N VAL A 73 -3.88 20.84 1.74
CA VAL A 73 -3.90 19.69 0.82
C VAL A 73 -2.92 19.93 -0.32
N ARG A 74 -2.00 18.98 -0.51
CA ARG A 74 -1.17 18.90 -1.69
C ARG A 74 -1.86 17.98 -2.70
N PRO A 75 -2.36 18.50 -3.84
CA PRO A 75 -3.04 17.67 -4.82
C PRO A 75 -2.09 16.62 -5.40
N TYR A 76 -2.65 15.50 -5.82
CA TYR A 76 -1.93 14.53 -6.65
C TYR A 76 -1.54 15.17 -7.99
N PRO A 77 -0.47 14.70 -8.65
CA PRO A 77 -0.19 15.07 -10.05
C PRO A 77 -1.42 14.84 -10.93
N SER A 78 -1.71 15.77 -11.85
CA SER A 78 -2.91 15.73 -12.70
C SER A 78 -3.00 14.46 -13.56
N GLU A 79 -1.86 13.93 -13.97
CA GLU A 79 -1.76 12.73 -14.79
C GLU A 79 -1.93 11.42 -13.98
N GLN A 80 -1.87 11.49 -12.65
CA GLN A 80 -1.98 10.30 -11.80
C GLN A 80 -3.44 9.85 -11.70
N PRO A 81 -3.76 8.60 -12.07
CA PRO A 81 -5.09 8.05 -11.81
C PRO A 81 -5.36 7.97 -10.31
N LEU A 82 -6.55 8.41 -9.89
CA LEU A 82 -6.98 8.29 -8.51
C LEU A 82 -7.45 6.88 -8.16
N ARG A 83 -7.73 6.04 -9.16
CA ARG A 83 -8.09 4.64 -8.97
C ARG A 83 -7.31 3.77 -9.93
N TYR A 84 -6.59 2.79 -9.38
CA TYR A 84 -5.77 1.89 -10.16
C TYR A 84 -5.57 0.56 -9.44
N ILE A 85 -5.19 -0.44 -10.22
CA ILE A 85 -4.96 -1.80 -9.73
C ILE A 85 -3.61 -1.86 -8.99
N THR A 86 -3.61 -2.55 -7.86
CA THR A 86 -2.39 -3.01 -7.19
C THR A 86 -2.42 -4.53 -7.08
N THR A 87 -1.25 -5.16 -7.16
CA THR A 87 -1.09 -6.59 -6.90
C THR A 87 -0.17 -6.78 -5.71
N ALA A 88 -0.61 -7.56 -4.72
CA ALA A 88 0.16 -7.93 -3.56
C ALA A 88 0.46 -9.43 -3.58
N GLU A 89 1.68 -9.78 -3.16
CA GLU A 89 2.02 -11.13 -2.73
C GLU A 89 1.99 -11.14 -1.20
N VAL A 90 1.26 -12.09 -0.62
CA VAL A 90 1.17 -12.28 0.83
C VAL A 90 1.69 -13.66 1.24
N GLU A 91 2.33 -13.74 2.40
CA GLU A 91 2.80 -15.00 2.99
C GLU A 91 2.22 -15.18 4.40
N LEU A 92 1.92 -16.42 4.80
CA LEU A 92 1.47 -16.76 6.15
C LEU A 92 2.67 -16.97 7.08
N TRP A 93 2.76 -16.13 8.12
CA TRP A 93 3.87 -16.10 9.08
C TRP A 93 3.29 -16.26 10.49
N ALA A 94 3.59 -17.37 11.15
CA ALA A 94 3.13 -17.64 12.52
C ALA A 94 1.61 -17.39 12.73
N GLY A 95 0.78 -17.78 11.76
CA GLY A 95 -0.68 -17.62 11.80
C GLY A 95 -1.21 -16.28 11.29
N GLN A 96 -0.36 -15.37 10.79
CA GLN A 96 -0.79 -14.09 10.23
C GLN A 96 -0.30 -13.89 8.80
N TRP A 97 -1.19 -13.44 7.91
CA TRP A 97 -0.83 -13.06 6.55
C TRP A 97 -0.13 -11.69 6.54
N LEU A 98 1.05 -11.63 5.92
CA LEU A 98 1.84 -10.42 5.76
C LEU A 98 2.02 -10.11 4.28
N VAL A 99 1.88 -8.84 3.92
CA VAL A 99 2.26 -8.35 2.57
C VAL A 99 3.77 -8.40 2.46
N VAL A 100 4.29 -9.22 1.56
CA VAL A 100 5.74 -9.36 1.33
C VAL A 100 6.22 -8.57 0.12
N LYS A 101 5.30 -8.26 -0.80
CA LYS A 101 5.53 -7.42 -1.98
C LYS A 101 4.22 -6.75 -2.40
N LEU A 102 4.30 -5.50 -2.82
CA LEU A 102 3.18 -4.74 -3.37
C LEU A 102 3.65 -4.07 -4.67
N THR A 103 2.92 -4.28 -5.76
CA THR A 103 3.24 -3.72 -7.07
C THR A 103 2.06 -2.88 -7.55
N PRO A 104 2.22 -1.54 -7.64
CA PRO A 104 1.24 -0.68 -8.29
C PRO A 104 1.23 -0.90 -9.80
N ASP A 105 0.04 -1.00 -10.39
CA ASP A 105 -0.18 -0.91 -11.83
C ASP A 105 -0.91 0.41 -12.11
N GLY A 106 -0.13 1.51 -12.05
CA GLY A 106 -0.66 2.88 -12.05
C GLY A 106 -1.42 3.26 -13.32
N ASP A 107 -1.17 2.59 -14.43
CA ASP A 107 -1.82 2.86 -15.71
C ASP A 107 -3.13 2.07 -15.87
N ARG A 108 -3.27 0.95 -15.13
CA ARG A 108 -4.46 0.10 -15.17
C ARG A 108 -5.52 0.61 -14.20
N LYS A 109 -6.43 1.42 -14.73
CA LYS A 109 -7.58 1.97 -13.99
C LYS A 109 -8.58 0.89 -13.56
N CYS A 110 -9.32 1.24 -12.51
CA CYS A 110 -10.47 0.54 -11.96
C CYS A 110 -11.38 1.58 -11.27
#